data_AF-X0I2Y9-F1
#
_entry.id   AF-X0I2Y9-F1
#
_cell.length_a   1.000
_cell.length_b   1.000
_cell.length_c   1.000
_cell.angle_alpha   90.00
_cell.angle_beta   90.00
_cell.angle_gamma   90.00
#
_symmetry.space_group_name_H-M   'P 1'
#
loop_
_entity.id
_entity.type
_entity.pdbx_description
1 polymer ?
#
loop_
_entity_poly.entity_id
_entity_poly.type
_entity_poly.pdbx_seq_one_letter_code
_entity_poly.pdbx_strand_id
1 'polypeptide(L)'
;MFEGQSGATKGTPINDFKSLQGTNSDDWDDTVLNRLDTFMVKAHDYGIKLLISIHSYNALENNSDFYGKWYGTGDFYTSSKAISQFKDRIAHVLAHKHPKTGKTWAQSSDYIFAFEAQNEAMHPQIRRFSFPRQHDALE
;
A
#
# COMPACT_ATOMS: atom_id res chain seq x y z
N MET A 1 2.82 5.45 -2.77
CA MET A 1 2.10 4.55 -1.83
C MET A 1 1.28 5.40 -0.87
N PHE A 2 0.25 4.83 -0.25
CA PHE A 2 -0.75 5.59 0.53
C PHE A 2 -0.50 5.58 2.05
N GLU A 3 0.76 5.72 2.45
CA GLU A 3 1.18 5.78 3.86
C GLU A 3 1.13 7.22 4.39
N GLY A 4 0.76 7.38 5.65
CA GLY A 4 0.77 8.68 6.33
C GLY A 4 2.18 9.17 6.62
N GLN A 5 2.34 10.48 6.76
CA GLN A 5 3.63 11.09 7.05
C GLN A 5 3.48 12.32 7.94
N SER A 6 4.43 12.51 8.85
CA SER A 6 4.52 13.68 9.74
C SER A 6 5.96 14.10 9.99
N GLY A 7 6.14 15.25 10.64
CA GLY A 7 7.45 15.74 11.09
C GLY A 7 8.15 16.63 10.06
N ALA A 8 9.46 16.44 9.86
CA ALA A 8 10.24 17.23 8.91
C ALA A 8 11.21 16.35 8.13
N THR A 9 11.27 16.52 6.81
CA THR A 9 12.29 15.88 5.97
C THR A 9 13.26 16.93 5.47
N LYS A 10 14.55 16.76 5.80
CA LYS A 10 15.64 17.68 5.40
C LYS A 10 15.35 19.15 5.74
N GLY A 11 14.75 19.40 6.91
CA GLY A 11 14.44 20.75 7.39
C GLY A 11 13.16 21.38 6.80
N THR A 12 12.47 20.69 5.89
CA THR A 12 11.14 21.11 5.43
C THR A 12 10.07 20.45 6.29
N PRO A 13 9.25 21.24 7.03
CA PRO A 13 8.11 20.70 7.76
C PRO A 13 7.12 20.04 6.80
N ILE A 14 6.61 18.89 7.21
CA ILE A 14 5.58 18.16 6.48
C ILE A 14 4.23 18.64 7.00
N ASN A 15 3.28 18.88 6.09
CA ASN A 15 1.89 18.99 6.48
C ASN A 15 1.37 17.59 6.78
N ASP A 16 1.23 17.25 8.06
CA ASP A 16 0.86 15.93 8.54
C ASP A 16 -0.40 15.39 7.86
N PHE A 17 -0.40 14.07 7.60
CA PHE A 17 -1.57 13.34 7.10
C PHE A 17 -1.50 11.88 7.51
N LYS A 18 -2.65 11.24 7.65
CA LYS A 18 -2.74 9.83 8.02
C LYS A 18 -2.59 8.92 6.80
N SER A 19 -2.36 7.65 7.06
CA SER A 19 -2.46 6.60 6.05
C SER A 19 -3.90 6.51 5.53
N LEU A 20 -4.05 6.06 4.28
CA LEU A 20 -5.36 5.94 3.63
C LEU A 20 -6.37 5.12 4.44
N GLN A 21 -5.90 4.06 5.10
CA GLN A 21 -6.72 3.21 5.94
C GLN A 21 -6.15 3.24 7.37
N GLY A 22 -7.00 3.60 8.32
CA GLY A 22 -6.63 3.84 9.70
C GLY A 22 -6.59 2.55 10.53
N THR A 23 -7.37 2.50 11.60
CA THR A 23 -7.26 1.45 12.63
C THR A 23 -8.12 0.20 12.34
N ASN A 24 -9.13 0.35 11.49
CA ASN A 24 -10.05 -0.72 11.10
C ASN A 24 -10.30 -0.68 9.57
N SER A 25 -11.05 -1.65 9.05
CA SER A 25 -11.26 -1.83 7.61
C SER A 25 -12.02 -0.71 6.92
N ASP A 26 -12.82 0.07 7.65
CA ASP A 26 -13.74 1.06 7.10
C ASP A 26 -13.35 2.50 7.49
N ASP A 27 -12.19 2.66 8.13
CA ASP A 27 -11.61 3.93 8.58
C ASP A 27 -10.76 4.54 7.46
N TRP A 28 -11.41 5.26 6.54
CA TRP A 28 -10.77 5.87 5.37
C TRP A 28 -10.37 7.34 5.61
N ASP A 29 -9.14 7.69 5.22
CA ASP A 29 -8.65 9.08 5.15
C ASP A 29 -8.13 9.38 3.73
N ASP A 30 -8.98 10.02 2.92
CA ASP A 30 -8.68 10.33 1.53
C ASP A 30 -7.73 11.52 1.34
N THR A 31 -7.17 12.09 2.42
CA THR A 31 -6.24 13.21 2.33
C THR A 31 -5.09 12.91 1.37
N VAL A 32 -4.54 11.69 1.40
CA VAL A 32 -3.47 11.28 0.49
C VAL A 32 -3.93 11.18 -0.97
N LEU A 33 -5.16 10.72 -1.23
CA LEU A 33 -5.72 10.64 -2.58
C LEU A 33 -5.94 12.05 -3.15
N ASN A 34 -6.48 12.97 -2.33
CA ASN A 34 -6.66 14.37 -2.70
C ASN A 34 -5.34 15.10 -2.99
N ARG A 35 -4.27 14.77 -2.26
CA ARG A 35 -2.92 15.30 -2.53
C ARG A 35 -2.37 14.75 -3.86
N LEU A 36 -2.59 13.47 -4.12
CA LEU A 36 -2.21 12.84 -5.38
C LEU A 36 -3.01 13.37 -6.58
N ASP A 37 -4.29 13.74 -6.40
CA ASP A 37 -5.07 14.42 -7.43
C ASP A 37 -4.38 15.70 -7.92
N THR A 38 -3.91 16.52 -6.98
CA THR A 38 -3.22 17.76 -7.31
C THR A 38 -1.89 17.48 -8.01
N PHE A 39 -1.15 16.47 -7.53
CA PHE A 39 0.11 16.07 -8.12
C PHE A 39 -0.05 15.52 -9.55
N MET A 40 -1.03 14.64 -9.80
CA MET A 40 -1.20 14.03 -11.12
C MET A 40 -1.61 15.03 -12.20
N VAL A 41 -2.40 16.06 -11.86
CA VAL A 41 -2.69 17.18 -12.78
C VAL A 41 -1.40 17.90 -13.15
N LYS A 42 -0.56 18.20 -12.16
CA LYS A 42 0.72 18.87 -12.41
C LYS A 42 1.66 18.00 -13.24
N ALA A 43 1.74 16.70 -12.97
CA ALA A 43 2.55 15.76 -13.74
C ALA A 43 2.08 15.67 -15.20
N HIS A 44 0.77 15.64 -15.41
CA HIS A 44 0.16 15.62 -16.74
C HIS A 44 0.49 16.87 -17.56
N ASP A 45 0.62 18.05 -16.95
CA ASP A 45 1.09 19.27 -17.64
C ASP A 45 2.51 19.10 -18.24
N TYR A 46 3.30 18.17 -17.72
CA TYR A 46 4.63 17.80 -18.24
C TYR A 46 4.61 16.53 -19.10
N GLY A 47 3.43 16.00 -19.46
CA GLY A 47 3.30 14.76 -20.23
C GLY A 47 3.64 13.50 -19.44
N ILE A 48 3.63 13.55 -18.10
CA ILE A 48 3.97 12.43 -17.22
C ILE A 48 2.68 11.78 -16.71
N LYS A 49 2.64 10.45 -16.72
CA LYS A 49 1.59 9.64 -16.10
C LYS A 49 2.11 8.92 -14.86
N LEU A 50 1.22 8.65 -13.90
CA LEU A 50 1.59 8.01 -12.65
C LEU A 50 1.43 6.48 -12.71
N LEU A 51 2.43 5.77 -12.18
CA LEU A 51 2.27 4.40 -11.70
C LEU A 51 2.03 4.47 -10.19
N ILE A 52 0.91 3.91 -9.71
CA ILE A 52 0.50 4.06 -8.31
C ILE A 52 0.41 2.69 -7.63
N SER A 53 1.27 2.44 -6.65
CA SER A 53 1.18 1.24 -5.80
C SER A 53 0.14 1.44 -4.68
N ILE A 54 -0.85 0.54 -4.61
CA ILE A 54 -1.97 0.58 -3.66
C ILE A 54 -1.52 0.31 -2.22
N HIS A 55 -0.48 -0.51 -2.08
CA HIS A 55 0.06 -0.96 -0.81
C HIS A 55 1.59 -1.11 -0.85
N SER A 56 2.19 -1.38 0.30
CA SER A 56 3.63 -1.44 0.53
C SER A 56 3.97 -2.68 1.35
N TYR A 57 4.95 -3.48 0.92
CA TYR A 57 5.46 -4.56 1.78
C TYR A 57 6.16 -4.00 3.02
N ASN A 58 6.85 -2.86 2.90
CA ASN A 58 7.53 -2.24 4.04
C ASN A 58 6.54 -1.80 5.14
N ALA A 59 5.35 -1.31 4.77
CA ALA A 59 4.30 -1.01 5.75
C ALA A 59 3.76 -2.28 6.42
N LEU A 60 3.55 -3.33 5.61
CA LEU A 60 3.08 -4.64 6.06
C LEU A 60 4.06 -5.28 7.06
N GLU A 61 5.35 -5.31 6.72
CA GLU A 61 6.40 -5.93 7.53
C GLU A 61 6.67 -5.18 8.84
N ASN A 62 6.63 -3.84 8.79
CA ASN A 62 6.86 -3.02 9.98
C ASN A 62 5.64 -2.91 10.91
N ASN A 63 4.52 -3.56 10.59
CA ASN A 63 3.25 -3.44 11.33
C ASN A 63 2.80 -1.98 11.50
N SER A 64 3.12 -1.12 10.53
CA SER A 64 2.82 0.31 10.61
C SER A 64 1.42 0.66 10.10
N ASP A 65 0.80 -0.24 9.33
CA ASP A 65 -0.52 -0.07 8.74
C ASP A 65 -1.56 -1.07 9.30
N PHE A 66 -2.81 -0.93 8.84
CA PHE A 66 -3.91 -1.81 9.22
C PHE A 66 -3.59 -3.28 8.94
N TYR A 67 -3.08 -3.62 7.76
CA TYR A 67 -2.89 -5.02 7.39
C TYR A 67 -1.73 -5.66 8.16
N GLY A 68 -0.62 -4.94 8.36
CA GLY A 68 0.49 -5.43 9.17
C GLY A 68 0.04 -5.73 10.61
N LYS A 69 -0.70 -4.80 11.24
CA LYS A 69 -1.17 -4.97 12.63
C LYS A 69 -2.11 -6.15 12.83
N TRP A 70 -2.99 -6.43 11.88
CA TRP A 70 -4.05 -7.43 12.05
C TRP A 70 -3.75 -8.79 11.41
N TYR A 71 -2.92 -8.83 10.37
CA TYR A 71 -2.64 -10.05 9.58
C TYR A 71 -1.14 -10.35 9.46
N GLY A 72 -0.27 -9.35 9.54
CA GLY A 72 1.16 -9.51 9.30
C GLY A 72 1.49 -10.04 7.89
N THR A 73 2.76 -10.35 7.65
CA THR A 73 3.24 -10.80 6.33
C THR A 73 2.80 -12.20 5.93
N GLY A 74 2.27 -13.01 6.87
CA GLY A 74 1.77 -14.36 6.59
C GLY A 74 0.31 -14.38 6.14
N ASP A 75 -0.59 -13.95 7.04
CA ASP A 75 -2.04 -14.08 6.80
C ASP A 75 -2.53 -13.08 5.75
N PHE A 76 -1.83 -11.97 5.52
CA PHE A 76 -2.20 -10.98 4.50
C PHE A 76 -2.40 -11.61 3.11
N TYR A 77 -1.56 -12.59 2.74
CA TYR A 77 -1.61 -13.23 1.43
C TYR A 77 -2.55 -14.43 1.35
N THR A 78 -3.04 -14.96 2.48
CA THR A 78 -3.71 -16.26 2.53
C THR A 78 -5.10 -16.21 3.18
N SER A 79 -5.33 -15.27 4.10
CA SER A 79 -6.60 -15.09 4.77
C SER A 79 -7.65 -14.53 3.82
N SER A 80 -8.78 -15.23 3.70
CA SER A 80 -9.92 -14.76 2.91
C SER A 80 -10.44 -13.40 3.40
N LYS A 81 -10.34 -13.13 4.70
CA LYS A 81 -10.73 -11.85 5.29
C LYS A 81 -9.78 -10.72 4.88
N ALA A 82 -8.47 -10.95 4.96
CA ALA A 82 -7.47 -9.97 4.52
C ALA A 82 -7.62 -9.66 3.03
N ILE A 83 -7.79 -10.70 2.20
CA ILE A 83 -8.01 -10.56 0.76
C ILE A 83 -9.29 -9.76 0.47
N SER A 84 -10.39 -10.03 1.17
CA SER A 84 -11.64 -9.27 1.01
C SER A 84 -11.44 -7.80 1.33
N GLN A 85 -10.87 -7.49 2.49
CA GLN A 85 -10.62 -6.11 2.90
C GLN A 85 -9.60 -5.40 1.99
N PHE A 86 -8.67 -6.13 1.39
CA PHE A 86 -7.76 -5.58 0.40
C PHE A 86 -8.47 -5.26 -0.93
N LYS A 87 -9.45 -6.06 -1.34
CA LYS A 87 -10.33 -5.73 -2.48
C LYS A 87 -11.16 -4.49 -2.19
N ASP A 88 -11.66 -4.33 -0.96
CA ASP A 88 -12.41 -3.13 -0.57
C ASP A 88 -11.52 -1.88 -0.67
N ARG A 89 -10.25 -1.97 -0.26
CA ARG A 89 -9.27 -0.90 -0.45
C ARG A 89 -9.04 -0.56 -1.93
N ILE A 90 -8.87 -1.58 -2.78
CA ILE A 90 -8.71 -1.35 -4.22
C ILE A 90 -9.96 -0.68 -4.78
N ALA A 91 -11.15 -1.15 -4.42
CA ALA A 91 -12.42 -0.58 -4.86
C ALA A 91 -12.56 0.90 -4.42
N HIS A 92 -12.20 1.20 -3.17
CA HIS A 92 -12.20 2.56 -2.62
C HIS A 92 -11.28 3.50 -3.43
N VAL A 93 -10.03 3.09 -3.67
CA VAL A 93 -9.06 3.89 -4.45
C VAL A 93 -9.53 4.10 -5.89
N LEU A 94 -10.06 3.06 -6.54
CA LEU A 94 -10.54 3.15 -7.91
C LEU A 94 -11.80 4.00 -8.05
N ALA A 95 -12.66 4.02 -7.02
CA ALA A 95 -13.88 4.81 -6.97
C ALA A 95 -13.63 6.27 -6.56
N HIS A 96 -12.47 6.60 -5.97
CA HIS A 96 -12.11 7.96 -5.61
C HIS A 96 -12.29 8.91 -6.80
N LYS A 97 -13.07 9.96 -6.57
CA LYS A 97 -13.47 10.91 -7.61
C LYS A 97 -12.57 12.12 -7.53
N HIS A 98 -11.81 12.36 -8.60
CA HIS A 98 -10.97 13.53 -8.67
C HIS A 98 -11.86 14.80 -8.65
N PRO A 99 -11.70 15.71 -7.68
CA PRO A 99 -12.62 16.83 -7.47
C PRO A 99 -12.64 17.85 -8.62
N LYS A 100 -11.56 17.93 -9.42
CA LYS A 100 -11.48 18.90 -10.54
C LYS A 100 -12.05 18.35 -11.85
N THR A 101 -11.73 17.09 -12.18
CA THR A 101 -12.16 16.48 -13.44
C THR A 101 -13.52 15.80 -13.32
N GLY A 102 -13.93 15.45 -12.10
CA GLY A 102 -15.15 14.68 -11.83
C GLY A 102 -15.07 13.21 -12.28
N LYS A 103 -13.95 12.77 -12.85
CA LYS A 103 -13.72 11.36 -13.22
C LYS A 103 -13.28 10.57 -11.98
N THR A 104 -13.66 9.30 -11.91
CA THR A 104 -13.03 8.41 -10.94
C THR A 104 -11.60 8.10 -11.34
N TRP A 105 -10.78 7.65 -10.41
CA TRP A 105 -9.41 7.20 -10.70
C TRP A 105 -9.40 6.03 -11.69
N ALA A 106 -10.39 5.13 -11.64
CA ALA A 106 -10.57 4.09 -12.66
C ALA A 106 -10.78 4.63 -14.09
N GLN A 107 -11.30 5.85 -14.24
CA GLN A 107 -11.58 6.49 -15.53
C GLN A 107 -10.49 7.50 -15.94
N SER A 108 -9.39 7.59 -15.20
CA SER A 108 -8.39 8.65 -15.33
C SER A 108 -7.12 8.17 -16.05
N SER A 109 -7.26 7.39 -17.13
CA SER A 109 -6.14 6.88 -17.93
C SER A 109 -5.29 7.96 -18.59
N ASP A 110 -5.81 9.19 -18.68
CA ASP A 110 -5.06 10.36 -19.12
C ASP A 110 -3.94 10.71 -18.11
N TYR A 111 -4.18 10.50 -16.81
CA TYR A 111 -3.28 10.86 -15.71
C TYR A 111 -2.53 9.66 -15.11
N ILE A 112 -3.15 8.49 -15.12
CA ILE A 112 -2.66 7.28 -14.46
C ILE A 112 -2.31 6.23 -15.53
N PHE A 113 -1.08 5.75 -15.50
CA PHE A 113 -0.59 4.72 -16.40
C PHE A 113 -1.08 3.33 -15.94
N ALA A 114 -0.89 3.00 -14.66
CA ALA A 114 -1.34 1.75 -14.07
C ALA A 114 -1.39 1.82 -12.55
N PHE A 115 -2.09 0.86 -11.96
CA PHE A 115 -2.06 0.55 -10.53
C PHE A 115 -1.26 -0.72 -10.29
N GLU A 116 -0.39 -0.69 -9.29
CA GLU A 116 0.32 -1.87 -8.80
C GLU A 116 -0.31 -2.31 -7.47
N ALA A 117 -0.53 -3.61 -7.29
CA ALA A 117 -1.18 -4.11 -6.08
C ALA A 117 -0.36 -3.80 -4.81
N GLN A 118 0.95 -4.04 -4.85
CA GLN A 118 1.82 -3.79 -3.71
C GLN A 118 3.26 -3.57 -4.20
N ASN A 119 3.91 -2.54 -3.68
CA ASN A 119 5.35 -2.37 -3.86
C ASN A 119 6.13 -3.46 -3.11
N GLU A 120 7.11 -4.05 -3.78
CA GLU A 120 8.05 -5.05 -3.22
C GLU A 120 7.33 -6.23 -2.56
N ALA A 121 6.26 -6.75 -3.17
CA ALA A 121 5.54 -7.90 -2.63
C ALA A 121 6.48 -9.09 -2.37
N MET A 122 6.64 -9.47 -1.10
CA MET A 122 7.44 -10.62 -0.68
C MET A 122 6.54 -11.62 0.05
N HIS A 123 6.67 -12.89 -0.31
CA HIS A 123 6.08 -13.99 0.45
C HIS A 123 7.23 -14.79 1.07
N PRO A 124 7.76 -14.40 2.25
CA PRO A 124 8.84 -15.11 2.88
C PRO A 124 8.39 -16.55 3.18
N GLN A 125 8.85 -17.48 2.35
CA GLN A 125 8.66 -18.91 2.55
C GLN A 125 9.41 -19.28 3.82
N ILE A 126 8.71 -19.57 4.92
CA ILE A 126 9.33 -20.18 6.10
C ILE A 126 10.00 -21.47 5.63
N ARG A 127 11.33 -21.49 5.55
CA ARG A 127 12.10 -22.74 5.44
C ARG A 127 11.83 -23.55 6.70
N ARG A 128 10.80 -24.39 6.68
CA ARG A 128 10.70 -25.51 7.62
C ARG A 128 11.70 -26.58 7.19
N PHE A 129 12.38 -27.13 8.19
CA PHE A 129 13.33 -28.25 8.20
C PHE A 129 14.82 -27.90 8.04
N SER A 130 15.53 -28.00 9.16
CA SER A 130 16.84 -28.63 9.20
C SER A 130 16.80 -29.70 10.30
N PHE A 131 16.70 -30.97 9.92
CA PHE A 131 17.02 -32.08 10.82
C PHE A 131 18.55 -32.20 10.91
N PRO A 132 19.15 -32.41 12.09
CA PRO A 132 20.56 -32.78 12.16
C PRO A 132 20.75 -34.17 11.52
N ARG A 133 21.73 -34.29 10.63
CA ARG A 133 22.16 -35.56 10.04
C ARG A 133 22.61 -36.51 11.15
N GLN A 134 22.06 -37.71 11.20
CA GLN A 134 22.73 -38.86 11.80
C GLN A 134 23.99 -39.15 10.98
N HIS A 135 25.16 -38.81 11.51
CA HIS A 135 26.42 -39.48 11.25
C HIS A 135 27.39 -38.96 12.31
N ASP A 136 27.63 -39.78 13.32
CA ASP A 136 28.93 -40.02 13.97
C ASP A 136 28.71 -41.16 14.98
N ALA A 137 28.77 -42.38 14.45
CA ALA A 137 29.23 -43.51 15.23
C ALA A 137 30.73 -43.67 14.93
N LEU A 138 31.48 -44.08 15.97
CA LEU A 138 32.92 -44.40 16.04
C LEU A 138 33.81 -43.31 16.67
N GLU A 139 33.87 -43.26 18.00
CA GLU A 139 34.99 -43.76 18.84
C GLU A 139 34.55 -43.90 20.30
#